data_AF-A0A370AHP9-F1
#
_entry.id   AF-A0A370AHP9-F1
#
_cell.length_a   1.000
_cell.length_b   1.000
_cell.length_c   1.000
_cell.angle_alpha   90.00
_cell.angle_beta   90.00
_cell.angle_gamma   90.00
#
_symmetry.space_group_name_H-M   'P 1'
#
loop_
_entity.id
_entity.type
_entity.pdbx_description
1 polymer ?
#
loop_
_entity_poly.entity_id
_entity_poly.type
_entity_poly.pdbx_seq_one_letter_code
_entity_poly.pdbx_strand_id
1 'polypeptide(L)'
;WAIGLLSGGSTFRKMLFRNPVLYLLNMLSSVLNTVTTILNYRASFNEIEWITSRQYNERELESSMRNFIRERDLSLIWLNKISNPDLDSKHIGDGINKKNISAGDLLASWMGHDLFHMKQIILLKWDILKKWSEPFSPEYSGFYD
;
A
#
# COMPACT_ATOMS: atom_id res chain seq x y z
N TRP A 1 20.66 -14.10 34.75
CA TRP A 1 21.23 -15.37 35.25
C TRP A 1 20.24 -16.50 34.96
N ALA A 2 20.75 -17.70 34.62
CA ALA A 2 20.10 -18.98 34.21
C ALA A 2 18.55 -19.09 34.28
N ILE A 3 17.80 -19.57 33.27
CA ILE A 3 17.88 -20.78 32.41
C ILE A 3 17.59 -22.12 33.14
N GLY A 4 16.46 -22.74 32.76
CA GLY A 4 16.15 -24.18 32.72
C GLY A 4 14.80 -24.33 31.97
N LEU A 5 14.63 -25.00 30.81
CA LEU A 5 14.87 -26.42 30.46
C LEU A 5 14.13 -27.34 31.47
N LEU A 6 13.17 -28.22 31.15
CA LEU A 6 12.70 -28.94 29.94
C LEU A 6 11.16 -29.20 30.04
N SER A 7 10.37 -29.74 29.09
CA SER A 7 10.37 -29.85 27.60
C SER A 7 9.06 -30.56 27.11
N GLY A 8 8.53 -30.28 25.91
CA GLY A 8 7.55 -31.16 25.22
C GLY A 8 6.35 -30.47 24.52
N GLY A 9 5.79 -31.09 23.46
CA GLY A 9 4.38 -30.85 23.07
C GLY A 9 4.02 -30.13 21.75
N SER A 10 4.89 -30.14 20.74
CA SER A 10 4.65 -30.08 19.25
C SER A 10 3.51 -29.30 18.53
N THR A 11 2.47 -28.74 19.17
CA THR A 11 1.27 -28.23 18.47
C THR A 11 1.12 -26.70 18.49
N PHE A 12 1.58 -26.01 19.54
CA PHE A 12 1.32 -24.56 19.68
C PHE A 12 2.27 -23.62 18.89
N ARG A 13 3.33 -24.16 18.28
CA ARG A 13 4.29 -23.38 17.46
C ARG A 13 4.01 -23.36 15.95
N LYS A 14 2.96 -24.04 15.47
CA LYS A 14 2.65 -24.19 14.04
C LYS A 14 1.62 -23.20 13.47
N MET A 15 1.02 -22.32 14.29
CA MET A 15 -0.03 -21.39 13.84
C MET A 15 0.41 -19.93 13.59
N LEU A 16 1.61 -19.52 14.03
CA LEU A 16 2.09 -18.13 13.91
C LEU A 16 3.04 -17.87 12.72
N PHE A 17 3.31 -18.88 11.89
CA PHE A 17 4.25 -18.79 10.77
C PHE A 17 3.64 -19.22 9.43
N ARG A 18 2.36 -18.91 9.18
CA ARG A 18 1.80 -18.94 7.81
C ARG A 18 2.20 -17.69 7.01
N ASN A 19 3.52 -17.64 6.80
CA ASN A 19 4.16 -17.13 5.61
C ASN A 19 4.03 -15.61 5.34
N PRO A 20 4.91 -14.76 5.89
CA PRO A 20 4.95 -13.34 5.53
C PRO A 20 5.26 -13.10 4.04
N VAL A 21 5.87 -14.08 3.35
CA VAL A 21 6.02 -14.05 1.89
C VAL A 21 4.66 -14.12 1.19
N LEU A 22 3.61 -14.73 1.77
CA LEU A 22 2.25 -14.71 1.21
C LEU A 22 1.53 -13.38 1.44
N TYR A 23 1.94 -12.56 2.42
CA TYR A 23 1.34 -11.24 2.67
C TYR A 23 2.05 -10.15 1.86
N LEU A 24 3.39 -10.21 1.80
CA LEU A 24 4.17 -9.50 0.79
C LEU A 24 3.73 -9.93 -0.61
N LEU A 25 3.53 -11.22 -0.92
CA LEU A 25 2.91 -11.62 -2.18
C LEU A 25 1.44 -11.21 -2.29
N ASN A 26 0.67 -10.91 -1.25
CA ASN A 26 -0.70 -10.40 -1.44
C ASN A 26 -0.74 -8.89 -1.65
N MET A 27 0.23 -8.12 -1.14
CA MET A 27 0.34 -6.69 -1.45
C MET A 27 1.21 -6.44 -2.68
N LEU A 28 2.37 -7.09 -2.82
CA LEU A 28 3.14 -7.14 -4.06
C LEU A 28 2.51 -8.02 -5.14
N SER A 29 1.49 -8.84 -4.91
CA SER A 29 0.60 -9.36 -5.98
C SER A 29 -0.79 -8.74 -5.91
N SER A 30 -1.00 -7.71 -5.09
CA SER A 30 -1.95 -6.65 -5.43
C SER A 30 -1.28 -5.73 -6.43
N VAL A 31 -0.06 -5.27 -6.16
CA VAL A 31 0.72 -4.42 -7.07
C VAL A 31 1.22 -5.21 -8.28
N LEU A 32 1.80 -6.42 -8.14
CA LEU A 32 2.12 -7.27 -9.30
C LEU A 32 0.89 -7.93 -9.94
N ASN A 33 -0.26 -8.20 -9.32
CA ASN A 33 -1.42 -8.55 -10.17
C ASN A 33 -2.02 -7.32 -10.81
N THR A 34 -2.11 -6.16 -10.16
CA THR A 34 -2.52 -4.92 -10.87
C THR A 34 -1.57 -4.66 -12.04
N VAL A 35 -0.26 -4.69 -11.84
CA VAL A 35 0.76 -4.53 -12.89
C VAL A 35 0.71 -5.69 -13.90
N THR A 36 0.76 -6.96 -13.51
CA THR A 36 0.76 -8.12 -14.44
C THR A 36 -0.59 -8.33 -15.13
N THR A 37 -1.73 -7.98 -14.53
CA THR A 37 -3.05 -8.00 -15.18
C THR A 37 -3.23 -6.80 -16.12
N ILE A 38 -2.74 -5.60 -15.76
CA ILE A 38 -2.65 -4.45 -16.68
C ILE A 38 -1.73 -4.76 -17.87
N LEU A 39 -0.66 -5.55 -17.66
CA LEU A 39 0.37 -5.79 -18.68
C LEU A 39 0.16 -7.05 -19.53
N ASN A 40 -0.44 -8.12 -19.00
CA ASN A 40 -0.56 -9.40 -19.71
C ASN A 40 -2.00 -9.82 -20.06
N TYR A 41 -3.04 -9.08 -19.66
CA TYR A 41 -4.42 -9.51 -19.92
C TYR A 41 -5.20 -8.63 -20.90
N ARG A 42 -5.57 -9.22 -22.04
CA ARG A 42 -6.63 -8.74 -22.95
C ARG A 42 -8.02 -8.93 -22.32
N ALA A 43 -8.27 -8.33 -21.16
CA ALA A 43 -9.61 -7.97 -20.68
C ALA A 43 -9.48 -6.88 -19.60
N SER A 44 -10.46 -5.98 -19.54
CA SER A 44 -10.47 -4.84 -18.63
C SER A 44 -10.32 -5.24 -17.16
N PHE A 45 -9.23 -4.81 -16.52
CA PHE A 45 -9.16 -4.75 -15.06
C PHE A 45 -10.12 -3.68 -14.55
N ASN A 46 -11.15 -4.08 -13.81
CA ASN A 46 -12.13 -3.16 -13.22
C ASN A 46 -11.74 -2.86 -11.77
N GLU A 47 -11.04 -1.73 -11.58
CA GLU A 47 -10.60 -1.24 -10.26
C GLU A 47 -11.77 -1.12 -9.27
N ILE A 48 -12.92 -0.60 -9.70
CA ILE A 48 -14.08 -0.37 -8.84
C ILE A 48 -14.69 -1.70 -8.37
N GLU A 49 -14.79 -2.69 -9.24
CA GLU A 49 -15.27 -4.04 -8.89
C GLU A 49 -14.27 -4.75 -7.96
N TRP A 50 -12.97 -4.61 -8.21
CA TRP A 50 -11.90 -5.16 -7.36
C TRP A 50 -11.89 -4.55 -5.95
N ILE A 51 -12.18 -3.26 -5.82
CA ILE A 51 -12.29 -2.55 -4.53
C ILE A 51 -13.59 -2.93 -3.81
N THR A 52 -14.74 -2.87 -4.49
CA THR A 52 -16.05 -3.09 -3.87
C THR A 52 -16.24 -4.53 -3.40
N SER A 53 -15.84 -5.53 -4.20
CA SER A 53 -15.88 -6.95 -3.83
C SER A 53 -15.05 -7.31 -2.58
N ARG A 54 -14.13 -6.44 -2.16
CA ARG A 54 -13.27 -6.63 -0.98
C ARG A 54 -13.76 -5.90 0.27
N GLN A 55 -14.85 -5.15 0.18
CA GLN A 55 -15.52 -4.49 1.30
C GLN A 55 -14.55 -3.73 2.23
N TYR A 56 -13.59 -2.99 1.64
CA TYR A 56 -12.55 -2.31 2.42
C TYR A 56 -13.09 -1.34 3.48
N ASN A 57 -14.24 -0.72 3.22
CA ASN A 57 -14.91 0.21 4.14
C ASN A 57 -15.61 -0.49 5.32
N GLU A 58 -15.81 -1.81 5.27
CA GLU A 58 -16.41 -2.61 6.35
C GLU A 58 -15.35 -3.19 7.30
N ARG A 59 -14.07 -2.91 7.06
CA ARG A 59 -12.94 -3.43 7.85
C ARG A 59 -12.60 -2.50 9.00
N GLU A 60 -12.15 -3.10 10.09
CA GLU A 60 -11.58 -2.36 11.22
C GLU A 60 -10.41 -1.47 10.79
N LEU A 61 -10.55 -0.16 11.01
CA LEU A 61 -9.61 0.86 10.55
C LEU A 61 -8.25 0.71 11.23
N GLU A 62 -8.24 0.46 12.54
CA GLU A 62 -7.00 0.33 13.33
C GLU A 62 -6.19 -0.90 12.89
N SER A 63 -6.88 -2.02 12.62
CA SER A 63 -6.27 -3.23 12.07
C SER A 63 -5.72 -2.99 10.66
N SER A 64 -6.49 -2.29 9.81
CA SER A 64 -6.07 -1.96 8.45
C SER A 64 -4.85 -1.05 8.43
N MET A 65 -4.79 -0.05 9.32
CA MET A 65 -3.64 0.86 9.49
C MET A 65 -2.39 0.11 9.96
N ARG A 66 -2.49 -0.76 10.98
CA ARG A 66 -1.37 -1.62 11.41
C ARG A 66 -0.83 -2.48 10.29
N ASN A 67 -1.71 -3.08 9.48
CA ASN A 67 -1.30 -3.90 8.35
C ASN A 67 -0.60 -3.07 7.26
N PHE A 68 -1.11 -1.88 6.94
CA PHE A 68 -0.45 -0.96 5.99
C PHE A 68 0.96 -0.56 6.44
N ILE A 69 1.13 -0.17 7.72
CA ILE A 69 2.44 0.18 8.29
C ILE A 69 3.38 -1.04 8.23
N ARG A 70 2.92 -2.23 8.62
CA ARG A 70 3.73 -3.46 8.58
C ARG A 70 4.20 -3.81 7.17
N GLU A 71 3.33 -3.70 6.16
CA GLU A 71 3.73 -3.94 4.76
C GLU A 71 4.65 -2.83 4.22
N ARG A 72 4.50 -1.59 4.70
CA ARG A 72 5.44 -0.50 4.39
C ARG A 72 6.84 -0.76 4.93
N ASP A 73 6.96 -1.18 6.20
CA ASP A 73 8.25 -1.51 6.81
C ASP A 73 8.94 -2.65 6.07
N LEU A 74 8.20 -3.71 5.75
CA LEU A 74 8.71 -4.83 4.95
C LEU A 74 9.15 -4.40 3.55
N SER A 75 8.42 -3.48 2.91
CA SER A 75 8.77 -2.92 1.61
C SER A 75 10.08 -2.13 1.66
N LEU A 76 10.27 -1.28 2.68
CA LEU A 76 11.50 -0.51 2.87
C LEU A 76 12.69 -1.42 3.20
N ILE A 77 12.49 -2.46 4.02
CA ILE A 77 13.50 -3.49 4.30
C ILE A 77 13.90 -4.25 3.03
N TRP A 78 12.97 -4.47 2.10
CA TRP A 78 13.27 -5.09 0.81
C TRP A 78 14.05 -4.14 -0.12
N LEU A 79 13.60 -2.89 -0.29
CA LEU A 79 14.30 -1.88 -1.09
C LEU A 79 15.75 -1.68 -0.64
N ASN A 80 15.98 -1.58 0.68
CA ASN A 80 17.32 -1.42 1.26
C ASN A 80 18.28 -2.61 1.05
N LYS A 81 17.79 -3.76 0.52
CA LYS A 81 18.63 -4.92 0.16
C LYS A 81 19.01 -4.94 -1.31
N ILE A 82 18.47 -4.05 -2.14
CA ILE A 82 18.78 -3.98 -3.57
C ILE A 82 20.09 -3.22 -3.74
N SER A 83 21.19 -3.94 -3.96
CA SER A 83 22.50 -3.36 -4.24
C SER A 83 22.61 -2.90 -5.69
N ASN A 84 23.03 -1.65 -5.91
CA ASN A 84 23.24 -1.05 -7.23
C ASN A 84 22.02 -1.21 -8.18
N PRO A 85 20.83 -0.69 -7.82
CA PRO A 85 19.65 -0.78 -8.68
C PRO A 85 19.85 0.01 -9.98
N ASP A 86 19.60 -0.63 -11.11
CA ASP A 86 19.43 0.05 -12.39
C ASP A 86 18.06 0.75 -12.41
N LEU A 87 18.05 2.04 -12.12
CA LEU A 87 16.83 2.86 -12.12
C LEU A 87 16.34 3.20 -13.53
N ASP A 88 17.22 3.15 -14.54
CA ASP A 88 16.90 3.41 -15.94
C ASP A 88 16.29 2.19 -16.64
N SER A 89 16.45 0.98 -16.06
CA SER A 89 15.79 -0.26 -16.50
C SER A 89 14.28 -0.05 -16.69
N LYS A 90 13.80 -0.32 -17.91
CA LYS A 90 12.42 -0.03 -18.32
C LYS A 90 11.59 -1.29 -18.44
N HIS A 91 10.44 -1.28 -17.82
CA HIS A 91 9.38 -2.18 -18.22
C HIS A 91 8.76 -1.67 -19.54
N ILE A 92 8.90 -2.48 -20.59
CA ILE A 92 8.25 -2.29 -21.89
C ILE A 92 6.97 -3.10 -21.87
N GLY A 93 5.81 -2.45 -21.97
CA GLY A 93 4.53 -3.16 -21.89
C GLY A 93 3.32 -2.37 -22.36
N ASP A 94 2.24 -3.09 -22.63
CA ASP A 94 0.98 -2.60 -23.19
C ASP A 94 0.05 -1.93 -22.15
N GLY A 95 0.59 -1.50 -21.01
CA GLY A 95 -0.17 -0.98 -19.87
C GLY A 95 -0.87 0.36 -20.13
N ILE A 96 -1.44 0.94 -19.07
CA ILE A 96 -2.19 2.22 -19.15
C ILE A 96 -1.28 3.30 -19.78
N ASN A 97 -1.70 3.80 -20.95
CA ASN A 97 -1.00 4.74 -21.84
C ASN A 97 0.12 4.18 -22.76
N LYS A 98 0.41 2.87 -22.77
CA LYS A 98 1.48 2.24 -23.59
C LYS A 98 2.85 2.90 -23.47
N LYS A 99 3.13 3.53 -22.33
CA LYS A 99 4.41 4.18 -22.06
C LYS A 99 5.33 3.21 -21.34
N ASN A 100 6.57 3.13 -21.81
CA ASN A 100 7.65 2.49 -21.06
C ASN A 100 7.81 3.23 -19.73
N ILE A 101 7.87 2.49 -18.63
CA ILE A 101 8.08 3.03 -17.28
C ILE A 101 9.42 2.51 -16.76
N SER A 102 10.29 3.41 -16.29
CA SER A 102 11.55 3.02 -15.65
C SER A 102 11.33 2.59 -14.19
N ALA A 103 12.29 1.87 -13.62
CA ALA A 103 12.28 1.55 -12.20
C ALA A 103 12.31 2.82 -11.32
N GLY A 104 12.99 3.87 -11.78
CA GLY A 104 12.95 5.21 -11.17
C GLY A 104 11.58 5.87 -11.21
N ASP A 105 10.90 5.85 -12.38
CA ASP A 105 9.54 6.38 -12.54
C ASP A 105 8.56 5.67 -11.60
N LEU A 106 8.68 4.34 -11.45
CA LEU A 106 7.83 3.55 -10.56
C LEU A 106 8.03 3.92 -9.08
N LEU A 107 9.28 4.09 -8.64
CA LEU A 107 9.61 4.48 -7.26
C LEU A 107 9.12 5.91 -6.95
N ALA A 108 9.33 6.85 -7.87
CA ALA A 108 8.81 8.21 -7.76
C ALA A 108 7.27 8.22 -7.73
N SER A 109 6.62 7.43 -8.59
CA SER A 109 5.16 7.29 -8.62
C SER A 109 4.60 6.70 -7.33
N TRP A 110 5.31 5.77 -6.68
CA TRP A 110 4.89 5.20 -5.39
C TRP A 110 4.88 6.27 -4.28
N MET A 111 5.94 7.07 -4.17
CA MET A 111 5.99 8.17 -3.21
C MET A 111 4.91 9.24 -3.53
N GLY A 112 4.72 9.57 -4.80
CA GLY A 112 3.67 10.48 -5.25
C GLY A 112 2.25 9.99 -4.92
N HIS A 113 2.00 8.68 -5.06
CA HIS A 113 0.73 8.04 -4.73
C HIS A 113 0.38 8.14 -3.24
N ASP A 114 1.36 7.94 -2.35
CA ASP A 114 1.15 8.13 -0.90
C ASP A 114 0.81 9.59 -0.56
N LEU A 115 1.55 10.54 -1.13
CA LEU A 115 1.29 11.98 -0.94
C LEU A 115 -0.09 12.38 -1.48
N PHE A 116 -0.50 11.80 -2.61
CA PHE A 116 -1.82 12.04 -3.20
C PHE A 116 -2.96 11.54 -2.30
N HIS A 117 -2.84 10.35 -1.70
CA HIS A 117 -3.82 9.86 -0.74
C HIS A 117 -3.81 10.64 0.59
N MET A 118 -2.64 11.04 1.09
CA MET A 118 -2.57 11.93 2.26
C MET A 118 -3.28 13.26 1.98
N LYS A 119 -3.07 13.85 0.80
CA LYS A 119 -3.79 15.05 0.34
C LYS A 119 -5.30 14.81 0.33
N GLN A 120 -5.79 13.73 -0.27
CA GLN A 120 -7.24 13.40 -0.27
C GLN A 120 -7.84 13.33 1.14
N ILE A 121 -7.14 12.69 2.09
CA ILE A 121 -7.59 12.60 3.49
C ILE A 121 -7.59 13.97 4.17
N ILE A 122 -6.57 14.81 3.92
CA ILE A 122 -6.48 16.17 4.48
C ILE A 122 -7.60 17.05 3.95
N LEU A 123 -7.91 17.00 2.65
CA LEU A 123 -9.00 17.79 2.04
C LEU A 123 -10.37 17.38 2.61
N LEU A 124 -10.64 16.08 2.75
CA LEU A 124 -11.87 15.61 3.38
C LEU A 124 -11.99 16.10 4.84
N LYS A 125 -10.88 16.09 5.60
CA LYS A 125 -10.84 16.63 6.97
C LYS A 125 -11.05 18.16 7.01
N TRP A 126 -10.54 18.88 6.03
CA TRP A 126 -10.75 20.33 5.90
C TRP A 126 -12.22 20.67 5.63
N ASP A 127 -12.88 19.92 4.75
CA ASP A 127 -14.32 20.10 4.49
C ASP A 127 -15.19 19.78 5.72
N ILE A 128 -14.84 18.73 6.48
CA ILE A 128 -15.49 18.42 7.76
C ILE A 128 -15.25 19.55 8.79
N LEU A 129 -14.01 20.05 8.89
CA LEU A 129 -13.65 21.14 9.81
C LEU A 129 -14.44 22.42 9.52
N LYS A 130 -14.52 22.84 8.26
CA LYS A 130 -15.34 24.01 7.85
C LYS A 130 -16.78 23.85 8.33
N LYS A 131 -17.41 22.72 8.01
CA LYS A 131 -18.79 22.42 8.39
C LYS A 131 -19.02 22.36 9.90
N TRP A 132 -18.05 21.89 10.67
CA TRP A 132 -18.13 21.86 12.14
C TRP A 132 -17.80 23.19 12.81
N SER A 133 -17.19 24.13 12.09
CA SER A 133 -16.80 25.45 12.62
C SER A 133 -17.90 26.49 12.48
N GLU A 134 -18.96 26.24 11.68
CA GLU A 134 -20.04 27.19 11.43
C GLU A 134 -20.64 27.77 12.73
N PRO A 135 -20.84 29.10 12.84
CA PRO A 135 -20.70 30.12 11.79
C PRO A 135 -19.28 30.70 11.63
N PHE A 136 -18.27 30.17 12.30
CA PHE A 136 -16.89 30.66 12.24
C PHE A 136 -16.12 30.10 11.04
N SER A 137 -15.22 30.91 10.48
CA SER A 137 -14.38 30.53 9.34
C SER A 137 -12.94 30.18 9.77
N PRO A 138 -12.39 29.03 9.33
CA PRO A 138 -10.98 28.67 9.55
C PRO A 138 -10.01 29.30 8.54
N GLU A 139 -10.48 30.11 7.59
CA GLU A 139 -9.75 30.61 6.40
C GLU A 139 -8.47 31.41 6.71
N TYR A 140 -8.32 31.96 7.92
CA TYR A 140 -7.04 32.56 8.35
C TYR A 140 -5.86 31.55 8.27
N SER A 141 -6.15 30.25 8.38
CA SER A 141 -5.18 29.16 8.25
C SER A 141 -4.69 28.96 6.82
N GLY A 142 -5.28 29.65 5.85
CA GLY A 142 -5.04 29.51 4.41
C GLY A 142 -6.23 28.95 3.65
N PHE A 143 -6.13 29.01 2.33
CA PHE A 143 -7.08 28.45 1.37
C PHE A 143 -6.44 27.26 0.64
N TYR A 144 -7.27 26.46 0.00
CA TYR A 144 -6.86 25.38 -0.88
C TYR A 144 -7.74 25.41 -2.14
N ASP A 145 -7.10 25.43 -3.31
CA ASP A 145 -7.71 25.50 -4.65
C ASP A 145 -7.86 24.10 -5.31
#